data_AF-A0A6C0KL35-F1
#
_entry.id   AF-A0A6C0KL35-F1
#
_cell.length_a   1.000
_cell.length_b   1.000
_cell.length_c   1.000
_cell.angle_alpha   90.00
_cell.angle_beta   90.00
_cell.angle_gamma   90.00
#
_symmetry.space_group_name_H-M   'P 1'
#
loop_
_entity.id
_entity.type
_entity.pdbx_description
1 polymer ?
#
loop_
_entity_poly.entity_id
_entity_poly.type
_entity_poly.pdbx_seq_one_letter_code
_entity_poly.pdbx_strand_id
1 'polypeptide(L)'
;MVHHDIIGYIGCAFLFVSFIPQTYKLIQQNENIQQVSNIFIFFILCASFFMGIYAYEIKAYPVLIANISVFLNNIIILCIYLFKKNKANIEEKDNGILV
;
A
#
# COMPACT_ATOMS: atom_id res chain seq x y z
N MET A 1 -18.20 8.25 -26.28
CA MET A 1 -17.12 7.86 -25.34
C MET A 1 -16.54 9.17 -24.82
N VAL A 2 -17.06 9.62 -23.70
CA VAL A 2 -17.12 11.05 -23.31
C VAL A 2 -16.00 11.30 -22.32
N HIS A 3 -15.21 12.37 -22.51
CA HIS A 3 -13.97 12.78 -21.80
C HIS A 3 -13.64 12.21 -20.40
N HIS A 4 -14.64 11.98 -19.54
CA HIS A 4 -14.49 11.39 -18.21
C HIS A 4 -13.86 9.99 -18.22
N ASP A 5 -14.16 9.17 -19.22
CA ASP A 5 -13.61 7.81 -19.30
C ASP A 5 -12.09 7.84 -19.47
N ILE A 6 -11.59 8.73 -20.32
CA ILE A 6 -10.15 8.89 -20.60
C ILE A 6 -9.40 9.34 -19.34
N ILE A 7 -9.94 10.32 -18.61
CA ILE A 7 -9.33 10.80 -17.37
C ILE A 7 -9.32 9.69 -16.32
N GLY A 8 -10.39 8.90 -16.22
CA GLY A 8 -10.47 7.74 -15.33
C GLY A 8 -9.41 6.69 -15.64
N TYR A 9 -9.24 6.32 -16.91
CA TYR A 9 -8.21 5.36 -17.35
C TYR A 9 -6.79 5.87 -17.10
N ILE A 10 -6.51 7.14 -17.42
CA ILE A 10 -5.21 7.76 -17.17
C ILE A 10 -4.91 7.80 -15.66
N GLY A 11 -5.90 8.18 -14.85
CA GLY A 11 -5.78 8.16 -13.39
C GLY A 11 -5.46 6.77 -12.85
N CYS A 12 -6.14 5.74 -13.36
CA CYS A 12 -5.87 4.35 -12.98
C CYS A 12 -4.48 3.86 -13.42
N ALA A 13 -4.00 4.30 -14.59
CA ALA A 13 -2.65 4.00 -15.07
C ALA A 13 -1.58 4.65 -14.16
N PHE A 14 -1.75 5.93 -13.79
CA PHE A 14 -0.86 6.57 -12.83
C PHE A 14 -0.93 5.91 -11.45
N LEU A 15 -2.11 5.50 -10.98
CA LEU A 15 -2.25 4.79 -9.73
C LEU A 15 -1.47 3.48 -9.75
N PHE A 16 -1.58 2.71 -10.85
CA PHE A 16 -0.80 1.49 -11.06
C PHE A 16 0.71 1.77 -11.07
N VAL A 17 1.17 2.77 -11.81
CA VAL A 17 2.60 3.14 -11.88
C VAL A 17 3.11 3.61 -10.51
N SER A 18 2.28 4.29 -9.71
CA SER A 18 2.66 4.78 -8.37
C SER A 18 3.06 3.67 -7.39
N PHE A 19 2.61 2.44 -7.64
CA PHE A 19 3.01 1.28 -6.85
C PHE A 19 4.44 0.85 -7.05
N ILE A 20 4.99 1.00 -8.26
CA ILE A 20 6.36 0.58 -8.57
C ILE A 20 7.38 1.26 -7.64
N PRO A 21 7.42 2.61 -7.50
CA PRO A 21 8.35 3.25 -6.59
C PRO A 21 8.03 2.97 -5.12
N GLN A 22 6.76 2.79 -4.73
CA GLN A 22 6.38 2.48 -3.34
C GLN A 22 6.89 1.09 -2.92
N THR A 23 6.65 0.07 -3.72
CA THR A 23 7.11 -1.30 -3.47
C THR A 23 8.64 -1.39 -3.58
N TYR A 24 9.26 -0.70 -4.55
CA TYR A 24 10.71 -0.66 -4.69
C TYR A 24 11.40 -0.06 -3.47
N LYS A 25 10.93 1.09 -2.95
CA LYS A 25 11.51 1.70 -1.74
C LYS A 25 11.46 0.75 -0.55
N LEU A 26 10.37 0.01 -0.37
CA LEU A 26 10.25 -0.94 0.72
C LEU A 26 11.25 -2.11 0.61
N ILE A 27 11.41 -2.69 -0.58
CA ILE A 27 12.26 -3.86 -0.79
C ILE A 27 13.75 -3.47 -0.79
N GLN A 28 14.10 -2.37 -1.47
CA GLN A 28 15.50 -1.98 -1.69
C GLN A 28 16.08 -1.16 -0.53
N GLN A 29 15.33 -0.21 0.05
CA GLN A 29 15.84 0.66 1.12
C GLN A 29 15.74 -0.01 2.51
N ASN A 30 16.28 -1.23 2.64
CA ASN A 30 16.30 -2.06 3.85
C ASN A 30 16.66 -1.33 5.17
N GLU A 31 17.25 -0.14 5.10
CA GLU A 31 17.74 0.63 6.23
C GLU A 31 16.72 1.58 6.88
N ASN A 32 15.53 1.82 6.30
CA ASN A 32 14.60 2.83 6.86
C ASN A 32 13.12 2.40 6.88
N ILE A 33 12.84 1.14 7.17
CA ILE A 33 11.47 0.64 7.43
C ILE A 33 10.79 1.44 8.56
N GLN A 34 11.57 1.99 9.50
CA GLN A 34 11.08 2.88 10.56
C GLN A 34 10.44 4.19 10.03
N GLN A 35 10.78 4.62 8.82
CA GLN A 35 10.19 5.82 8.20
C GLN A 35 8.83 5.55 7.55
N VAL A 36 8.44 4.28 7.38
CA VAL A 36 7.12 3.94 6.83
C VAL A 36 6.09 4.11 7.94
N SER A 37 5.26 5.14 7.83
CA SER A 37 4.24 5.45 8.83
C SER A 37 3.12 4.39 8.81
N ASN A 38 2.96 3.66 9.92
CA ASN A 38 1.86 2.70 10.09
C ASN A 38 0.49 3.36 9.96
N ILE A 39 0.39 4.62 10.39
CA ILE A 39 -0.82 5.43 10.27
C ILE A 39 -1.14 5.67 8.79
N PHE A 40 -0.12 5.99 7.97
CA PHE A 40 -0.29 6.13 6.52
C PHE A 40 -0.79 4.83 5.88
N ILE A 41 -0.17 3.69 6.20
CA ILE A 41 -0.61 2.38 5.70
C ILE A 41 -2.06 2.07 6.11
N PHE A 42 -2.43 2.38 7.35
CA PHE A 42 -3.79 2.17 7.83
C PHE A 42 -4.80 3.02 7.04
N PHE A 43 -4.53 4.31 6.86
CA PHE A 43 -5.43 5.19 6.12
C PHE A 43 -5.55 4.81 4.65
N ILE A 44 -4.46 4.39 3.98
CA ILE A 44 -4.53 3.99 2.58
C ILE A 44 -5.28 2.66 2.39
N LEU A 45 -5.19 1.74 3.34
CA LEU A 45 -6.00 0.51 3.34
C LEU A 45 -7.49 0.82 3.49
N CYS A 46 -7.86 1.67 4.45
CA CYS A 46 -9.26 2.11 4.61
C CYS A 46 -9.75 2.84 3.35
N ALA A 47 -8.97 3.80 2.85
CA ALA A 47 -9.34 4.59 1.67
C ALA A 47 -9.55 3.71 0.43
N SER A 48 -8.61 2.81 0.14
CA SER A 48 -8.71 1.90 -1.02
C SER A 48 -9.85 0.89 -0.88
N PHE A 49 -10.15 0.42 0.34
CA PHE A 49 -11.30 -0.43 0.60
C PHE A 49 -12.63 0.28 0.32
N PHE A 50 -12.85 1.47 0.90
CA PHE A 50 -14.07 2.24 0.69
C PHE A 50 -14.21 2.73 -0.75
N MET A 51 -13.11 3.15 -1.40
CA MET A 51 -13.11 3.52 -2.81
C MET A 51 -13.39 2.33 -3.74
N GLY A 52 -12.95 1.13 -3.35
CA GLY A 52 -13.31 -0.10 -4.05
C GLY A 52 -14.82 -0.35 -4.01
N ILE A 53 -15.45 -0.23 -2.83
CA ILE A 53 -16.91 -0.37 -2.69
C ILE A 53 -17.63 0.69 -3.54
N TYR A 54 -17.21 1.96 -3.43
CA TYR A 54 -17.77 3.05 -4.22
C TYR A 54 -17.69 2.76 -5.73
N ALA A 55 -16.52 2.36 -6.23
CA ALA A 55 -16.30 2.07 -7.64
C ALA A 55 -17.15 0.89 -8.14
N TYR A 56 -17.40 -0.11 -7.29
CA TYR A 56 -18.31 -1.20 -7.59
C TYR A 56 -19.76 -0.71 -7.76
N GLU A 57 -20.26 0.14 -6.85
CA GLU A 57 -21.62 0.67 -6.91
C GLU A 57 -21.88 1.49 -8.18
N ILE A 58 -20.90 2.32 -8.60
CA ILE A 58 -21.02 3.13 -9.82
C ILE A 58 -20.60 2.39 -11.11
N LYS A 59 -20.28 1.10 -11.03
CA LYS A 59 -19.79 0.27 -12.15
C LYS A 59 -18.54 0.83 -12.83
N ALA A 60 -17.70 1.56 -12.09
CA ALA A 60 -16.43 2.09 -12.57
C ALA A 60 -15.32 1.05 -12.45
N TYR A 61 -15.34 0.03 -13.32
CA TYR A 61 -14.38 -1.08 -13.30
C TYR A 61 -12.90 -0.68 -13.26
N PRO A 62 -12.44 0.36 -13.99
CA PRO A 62 -11.04 0.78 -13.92
C PRO A 62 -10.64 1.24 -12.52
N VAL A 63 -11.51 2.02 -11.86
CA VAL A 63 -11.30 2.55 -10.50
C VAL A 63 -11.33 1.41 -9.48
N LEU A 64 -12.22 0.43 -9.68
CA LEU A 64 -12.31 -0.76 -8.84
C LEU A 64 -11.00 -1.58 -8.89
N ILE A 65 -10.52 -1.90 -10.09
CA ILE A 65 -9.27 -2.66 -10.28
C ILE A 65 -8.09 -1.91 -9.67
N ALA A 66 -8.03 -0.60 -9.89
CA ALA A 66 -6.95 0.24 -9.37
C ALA A 66 -6.93 0.22 -7.83
N ASN A 67 -8.08 0.38 -7.17
CA ASN A 67 -8.17 0.35 -5.70
C ASN A 67 -7.93 -1.03 -5.09
N ILE A 68 -8.37 -2.11 -5.74
CA ILE A 68 -8.02 -3.48 -5.32
C ILE A 68 -6.49 -3.66 -5.37
N SER A 69 -5.84 -3.17 -6.43
CA SER A 69 -4.37 -3.21 -6.54
C SER A 69 -3.69 -2.39 -5.45
N VAL A 70 -4.19 -1.18 -5.12
CA VAL A 70 -3.70 -0.37 -3.97
C VAL A 70 -3.77 -1.19 -2.69
N PHE A 71 -4.93 -1.80 -2.44
CA PHE A 71 -5.21 -2.52 -1.22
C PHE A 71 -4.25 -3.70 -1.05
N LEU A 72 -4.13 -4.55 -2.08
CA LEU A 72 -3.23 -5.70 -2.06
C LEU A 72 -1.77 -5.30 -1.86
N ASN A 73 -1.30 -4.26 -2.55
CA ASN A 73 0.07 -3.78 -2.38
C ASN A 73 0.32 -3.30 -0.94
N ASN A 74 -0.60 -2.51 -0.38
CA ASN A 74 -0.43 -2.01 0.99
C ASN A 74 -0.54 -3.12 2.05
N ILE A 75 -1.28 -4.20 1.80
CA ILE A 75 -1.23 -5.40 2.63
C ILE A 75 0.16 -6.06 2.58
N ILE A 76 0.74 -6.22 1.38
CA ILE A 76 2.11 -6.77 1.24
C ILE A 76 3.12 -5.90 1.99
N ILE A 77 3.02 -4.57 1.85
CA ILE A 77 3.87 -3.60 2.55
C ILE A 77 3.73 -3.78 4.07
N LEU A 78 2.50 -3.86 4.58
CA LEU A 78 2.21 -4.06 5.99
C LEU A 78 2.80 -5.37 6.51
N CYS A 79 2.63 -6.48 5.79
CA CYS A 79 3.17 -7.77 6.16
C CYS A 79 4.70 -7.71 6.28
N ILE A 80 5.39 -7.20 5.25
CA ILE A 80 6.85 -7.06 5.25
C ILE A 80 7.33 -6.19 6.43
N TYR A 81 6.64 -5.07 6.69
CA TYR A 81 6.92 -4.20 7.83
C TYR A 81 6.82 -4.95 9.17
N LEU A 82 5.72 -5.68 9.39
CA LEU A 82 5.49 -6.44 10.63
C LEU A 82 6.53 -7.55 10.81
N PHE A 83 6.90 -8.27 9.74
CA PHE A 83 7.95 -9.29 9.79
C PHE A 83 9.31 -8.71 10.18
N LYS A 84 9.70 -7.58 9.58
CA LYS A 84 10.96 -6.89 9.89
C LYS A 84 10.98 -6.33 11.32
N LYS A 85 9.89 -5.70 11.75
CA LYS A 85 9.75 -5.20 13.12
C LYS A 85 9.85 -6.32 14.15
N ASN A 86 9.18 -7.46 13.91
CA ASN A 86 9.27 -8.61 14.80
C ASN A 86 10.69 -9.18 14.86
N LYS A 87 11.39 -9.27 13.73
CA LYS A 87 12.79 -9.73 13.72
C LYS A 87 13.70 -8.82 14.55
N ALA A 88 13.59 -7.50 14.39
CA ALA A 88 14.37 -6.53 15.17
C ALA A 88 14.09 -6.65 16.68
N ASN A 89 12.82 -6.78 17.08
CA ASN A 89 12.45 -6.95 18.49
C ASN A 89 13.02 -8.26 19.10
N ILE A 90 13.14 -9.34 18.30
CA ILE A 90 13.74 -10.60 18.76
C ILE A 90 15.26 -10.42 18.97
N GLU A 91 15.96 -9.79 18.03
CA GLU A 91 17.40 -9.52 18.14
C GLU A 91 17.72 -8.60 19.35
N GLU A 92 16.88 -7.60 19.65
CA GLU A 92 17.04 -6.76 20.84
C GLU A 92 16.83 -7.51 22.16
N LYS A 93 15.90 -8.48 22.18
CA LYS A 93 15.69 -9.36 23.34
C LYS A 93 16.85 -10.33 23.54
N ASP A 94 17.34 -10.95 22.48
CA ASP A 94 18.49 -11.88 22.54
C ASP A 94 19.77 -11.18 22.97
N ASN A 95 19.94 -9.90 22.61
CA ASN A 95 21.07 -9.06 23.05
C ASN A 95 20.90 -8.47 24.46
N GLY A 96 19.81 -8.80 25.18
CA GLY A 96 19.55 -8.32 26.54
C GLY A 96 19.30 -6.81 26.65
N ILE A 97 18.95 -6.14 25.55
CA ILE A 97 18.70 -4.69 25.49
C ILE A 97 17.28 -4.37 25.99
N LEU A 98 16.33 -5.28 25.77
CA LEU A 98 14.97 -5.18 26.27
C LEU A 98 14.76 -6.22 27.38
N VAL A 99 14.65 -5.74 28.63
CA VAL A 99 14.23 -6.52 29.81
C VAL A 99 12.71 -6.67 29.82
#